data_AF-A0A974GV65-F1
#
_entry.id   AF-A0A974GV65-F1
#
_cell.length_a   1.000
_cell.length_b   1.000
_cell.length_c   1.000
_cell.angle_alpha   90.00
_cell.angle_beta   90.00
_cell.angle_gamma   90.00
#
_symmetry.space_group_name_H-M   'P 1'
#
loop_
_entity.id
_entity.type
_entity.pdbx_description
1 polymer ?
#
loop_
_entity_poly.entity_id
_entity_poly.type
_entity_poly.pdbx_seq_one_letter_code
_entity_poly.pdbx_strand_id
1 'polypeptide(L)'
;MSKLKYKIIPEGMLNDIYIPVTAVFIDYADVKACNLTMYEACEKIAATIPGPAGLNMFDMTATTTNSNGIMLDGAMVCMAASDYGKINKDFGYLEMVEIPYSEELIKEEPHLKQWKKLFPDRKLFMGPNPNTKSIPIHNAVLTGRAGNNNSGTEMMHYINMEELLLPISGQVEIMKDGKVEVGGTGWTISVGIGMVVGEEYGRIVPRRQWKCGKTAHNSGEYAKFLKSHIPVIAADKSELAKSMINALQAGAVPGRDIGASPSVLSIARHMKIKPDYENIEENAYAELASVGCTKEWIKADVEELTPEEIIERAHEIIPGIDNPRRFNVSDIVQVNYVEV
;
A
#
# COMPACT_ATOMS: atom_id res chain seq x y z
N MET A 1 29.95 -13.38 13.86
CA MET A 1 29.62 -12.48 12.75
C MET A 1 28.15 -12.15 12.88
N SER A 2 27.77 -10.88 12.73
CA SER A 2 26.36 -10.49 12.77
C SER A 2 25.71 -10.88 11.45
N LYS A 3 24.43 -11.25 11.47
CA LYS A 3 23.66 -11.59 10.27
C LYS A 3 22.45 -10.67 10.19
N LEU A 4 22.28 -10.00 9.07
CA LEU A 4 21.07 -9.22 8.79
C LEU A 4 20.01 -10.16 8.20
N LYS A 5 18.88 -10.27 8.88
CA LYS A 5 17.70 -11.03 8.44
C LYS A 5 16.91 -10.21 7.44
N TYR A 6 16.36 -10.86 6.41
CA TYR A 6 15.40 -10.26 5.50
C TYR A 6 14.38 -11.30 5.00
N LYS A 7 13.22 -10.83 4.57
CA LYS A 7 12.16 -11.62 3.95
C LYS A 7 12.22 -11.44 2.43
N ILE A 8 11.98 -12.50 1.67
CA ILE A 8 12.09 -12.48 0.20
C ILE A 8 11.03 -13.35 -0.47
N ILE A 9 10.45 -12.82 -1.54
CA ILE A 9 9.63 -13.53 -2.53
C ILE A 9 10.41 -13.48 -3.85
N PRO A 10 11.02 -14.58 -4.29
CA PRO A 10 11.80 -14.60 -5.53
C PRO A 10 10.95 -14.31 -6.78
N GLU A 11 11.59 -13.73 -7.80
CA GLU A 11 11.06 -13.73 -9.16
C GLU A 11 10.75 -15.16 -9.63
N GLY A 12 9.65 -15.33 -10.36
CA GLY A 12 9.22 -16.61 -10.93
C GLY A 12 7.79 -16.97 -10.58
N MET A 13 7.44 -18.25 -10.68
CA MET A 13 6.09 -18.72 -10.42
C MET A 13 5.82 -18.90 -8.93
N LEU A 14 4.80 -18.23 -8.42
CA LEU A 14 4.22 -18.44 -7.10
C LEU A 14 2.79 -18.97 -7.26
N ASN A 15 2.59 -20.28 -7.12
CA ASN A 15 1.28 -20.93 -7.21
C ASN A 15 0.47 -20.48 -8.44
N ASP A 16 1.04 -20.68 -9.64
CA ASP A 16 0.47 -20.31 -10.95
C ASP A 16 0.42 -18.80 -11.25
N ILE A 17 0.89 -17.94 -10.35
CA ILE A 17 0.96 -16.49 -10.56
C ILE A 17 2.41 -16.09 -10.77
N TYR A 18 2.69 -15.36 -11.85
CA TYR A 18 4.04 -14.91 -12.16
C TYR A 18 4.41 -13.69 -11.31
N ILE A 19 5.50 -13.79 -10.56
CA ILE A 19 6.13 -12.71 -9.82
C ILE A 19 7.26 -12.15 -10.70
N PRO A 20 7.11 -10.92 -11.24
CA PRO A 20 8.00 -10.40 -12.28
C PRO A 20 9.34 -9.87 -11.78
N VAL A 21 9.44 -9.55 -10.50
CA VAL A 21 10.67 -9.10 -9.85
C VAL A 21 10.72 -9.66 -8.44
N THR A 22 11.93 -9.90 -7.94
CA THR A 22 12.11 -10.33 -6.56
C THR A 22 11.66 -9.24 -5.60
N ALA A 23 10.76 -9.54 -4.66
CA ALA A 23 10.30 -8.61 -3.63
C ALA A 23 11.01 -8.90 -2.30
N VAL A 24 11.68 -7.90 -1.74
CA VAL A 24 12.46 -8.00 -0.50
C VAL A 24 11.88 -7.08 0.56
N PHE A 25 11.76 -7.59 1.78
CA PHE A 25 11.27 -6.84 2.94
C PHE A 25 12.26 -6.92 4.10
N ILE A 26 12.57 -5.76 4.67
CA ILE A 26 13.66 -5.60 5.64
C ILE A 26 13.10 -4.93 6.90
N ASP A 27 13.41 -5.47 8.07
CA ASP A 27 13.07 -4.82 9.34
C ASP A 27 14.16 -3.82 9.72
N TYR A 28 13.78 -2.56 9.90
CA TYR A 28 14.71 -1.51 10.29
C TYR A 28 15.30 -1.75 11.69
N ALA A 29 14.61 -2.48 12.57
CA ALA A 29 15.17 -2.89 13.85
C ALA A 29 16.39 -3.81 13.68
N ASP A 30 16.33 -4.76 12.75
CA ASP A 30 17.44 -5.68 12.45
C ASP A 30 18.64 -4.95 11.83
N VAL A 31 18.37 -3.95 10.98
CA VAL A 31 19.41 -3.07 10.39
C VAL A 31 20.14 -2.29 11.49
N LYS A 32 19.40 -1.68 12.42
CA LYS A 32 19.97 -0.98 13.57
C LYS A 32 20.77 -1.91 14.47
N ALA A 33 20.27 -3.11 14.75
CA ALA A 33 20.98 -4.12 15.56
C ALA A 33 22.31 -4.56 14.92
N CYS A 34 22.41 -4.48 13.58
CA CYS A 34 23.62 -4.74 12.83
C CYS A 34 24.56 -3.53 12.70
N ASN A 35 24.22 -2.36 13.25
CA ASN A 35 24.96 -1.09 13.09
C ASN A 35 25.19 -0.68 11.62
N LEU A 36 24.20 -0.92 10.77
CA LEU A 36 24.23 -0.51 9.37
C LEU A 36 23.36 0.73 9.15
N THR A 37 23.74 1.54 8.18
CA THR A 37 22.81 2.50 7.57
C THR A 37 21.78 1.75 6.71
N MET A 38 20.66 2.42 6.40
CA MET A 38 19.62 1.86 5.53
C MET A 38 20.17 1.51 4.13
N TYR A 39 21.01 2.39 3.56
CA TYR A 39 21.62 2.17 2.25
C TYR A 39 22.59 0.97 2.26
N GLU A 40 23.48 0.87 3.25
CA GLU A 40 24.42 -0.25 3.36
C GLU A 40 23.71 -1.60 3.52
N ALA A 41 22.60 -1.64 4.27
CA ALA A 41 21.76 -2.83 4.38
C ALA A 41 21.16 -3.24 3.03
N CYS A 42 20.61 -2.28 2.28
CA CYS A 42 20.10 -2.52 0.93
C CYS A 42 21.20 -3.01 -0.02
N GLU A 43 22.40 -2.42 -0.01
CA GLU A 43 23.52 -2.85 -0.85
C GLU A 43 23.98 -4.28 -0.52
N LYS A 44 24.13 -4.61 0.77
CA LYS A 44 24.53 -5.96 1.21
C LYS A 44 23.50 -7.01 0.78
N ILE A 45 22.21 -6.75 0.96
CA ILE A 45 21.16 -7.68 0.52
C ILE A 45 21.11 -7.78 -0.99
N ALA A 46 21.15 -6.63 -1.70
CA ALA A 46 21.15 -6.59 -3.16
C ALA A 46 22.27 -7.46 -3.74
N ALA A 47 23.49 -7.40 -3.19
CA ALA A 47 24.64 -8.19 -3.64
C ALA A 47 24.41 -9.72 -3.60
N THR A 48 23.44 -10.20 -2.83
CA THR A 48 23.06 -11.63 -2.78
C THR A 48 22.04 -12.03 -3.84
N ILE A 49 21.47 -11.07 -4.57
CA ILE A 49 20.38 -11.28 -5.53
C ILE A 49 20.90 -11.09 -6.96
N PRO A 50 20.93 -12.16 -7.78
CA PRO A 50 21.47 -12.09 -9.15
C PRO A 50 20.53 -11.42 -10.15
N GLY A 51 19.23 -11.31 -9.82
CA GLY A 51 18.17 -10.80 -10.70
C GLY A 51 17.64 -9.43 -10.29
N PRO A 52 16.60 -8.95 -11.00
CA PRO A 52 15.91 -7.71 -10.66
C PRO A 52 15.15 -7.86 -9.33
N ALA A 53 15.26 -6.85 -8.46
CA ALA A 53 14.57 -6.83 -7.19
C ALA A 53 14.10 -5.43 -6.77
N GLY A 54 12.95 -5.38 -6.10
CA GLY A 54 12.52 -4.25 -5.28
C GLY A 54 12.76 -4.56 -3.81
N LEU A 55 13.41 -3.65 -3.09
CA LEU A 55 13.69 -3.79 -1.65
C LEU A 55 12.94 -2.70 -0.89
N ASN A 56 12.17 -3.10 0.11
CA ASN A 56 11.39 -2.20 0.95
C ASN A 56 11.77 -2.41 2.42
N MET A 57 12.17 -1.33 3.10
CA MET A 57 12.53 -1.38 4.52
C MET A 57 11.42 -0.77 5.37
N PHE A 58 11.08 -1.44 6.46
CA PHE A 58 9.98 -1.06 7.35
C PHE A 58 10.47 -0.80 8.77
N ASP A 59 10.00 0.30 9.37
CA ASP A 59 9.96 0.48 10.81
C ASP A 59 8.59 0.02 11.32
N MET A 60 8.57 -1.15 11.96
CA MET A 60 7.34 -1.75 12.51
C MET A 60 6.84 -1.04 13.77
N THR A 61 7.61 -0.12 14.34
CA THR A 61 7.20 0.71 15.49
C THR A 61 6.58 2.05 15.06
N ALA A 62 6.66 2.37 13.77
CA ALA A 62 6.11 3.58 13.18
C ALA A 62 4.69 3.37 12.63
N THR A 63 4.14 4.42 12.00
CA THR A 63 2.85 4.40 11.28
C THR A 63 2.94 5.17 9.97
N THR A 64 2.00 4.89 9.07
CA THR A 64 1.87 5.53 7.76
C THR A 64 0.45 5.37 7.26
N THR A 65 0.15 5.92 6.09
CA THR A 65 -1.13 5.80 5.41
C THR A 65 -1.04 4.86 4.20
N ASN A 66 -2.15 4.22 3.86
CA ASN A 66 -2.37 3.69 2.52
C ASN A 66 -2.99 4.74 1.60
N SER A 67 -3.24 4.40 0.34
CA SER A 67 -3.82 5.33 -0.66
C SER A 67 -5.18 5.91 -0.27
N ASN A 68 -5.96 5.21 0.55
CA ASN A 68 -7.24 5.68 1.05
C ASN A 68 -7.10 6.59 2.29
N GLY A 69 -5.88 6.86 2.76
CA GLY A 69 -5.64 7.59 3.99
C GLY A 69 -5.93 6.77 5.26
N ILE A 70 -6.03 5.45 5.15
CA ILE A 70 -6.18 4.58 6.33
C ILE A 70 -4.80 4.41 6.97
N MET A 71 -4.70 4.69 8.26
CA MET A 71 -3.44 4.56 8.98
C MET A 71 -3.13 3.10 9.34
N LEU A 72 -1.86 2.73 9.21
CA LEU A 72 -1.37 1.35 9.35
C LEU A 72 -0.30 1.22 10.44
N ASP A 73 -0.21 0.01 10.98
CA ASP A 73 0.69 -0.37 12.07
C ASP A 73 2.03 -0.88 11.50
N GLY A 74 2.89 0.07 11.13
CA GLY A 74 4.17 -0.14 10.44
C GLY A 74 4.33 0.83 9.27
N ALA A 75 5.55 1.32 9.05
CA ALA A 75 5.82 2.32 8.02
C ALA A 75 7.05 1.95 7.19
N MET A 76 7.01 2.24 5.89
CA MET A 76 8.19 2.14 5.04
C MET A 76 9.11 3.32 5.32
N VAL A 77 10.41 3.07 5.51
CA VAL A 77 11.42 4.10 5.78
C VAL A 77 12.35 4.33 4.59
N CYS A 78 12.53 3.33 3.72
CA CYS A 78 13.19 3.50 2.44
C CYS A 78 12.75 2.42 1.44
N MET A 79 13.03 2.68 0.16
CA MET A 79 12.90 1.71 -0.91
C MET A 79 14.12 1.74 -1.81
N ALA A 80 14.44 0.60 -2.42
CA ALA A 80 15.48 0.46 -3.41
C ALA A 80 15.02 -0.42 -4.58
N ALA A 81 15.72 -0.28 -5.71
CA ALA A 81 15.69 -1.23 -6.81
C ALA A 81 17.12 -1.74 -7.03
N SER A 82 17.27 -3.04 -7.30
CA SER A 82 18.56 -3.65 -7.62
C SER A 82 18.48 -4.56 -8.82
N ASP A 83 19.61 -4.74 -9.49
CA ASP A 83 19.77 -5.75 -10.54
C ASP A 83 21.24 -6.20 -10.58
N TYR A 84 21.49 -7.48 -10.83
CA TYR A 84 22.82 -8.11 -10.84
C TYR A 84 23.68 -7.73 -9.63
N GLY A 85 23.11 -7.78 -8.43
CA GLY A 85 23.84 -7.48 -7.21
C GLY A 85 24.15 -6.01 -6.95
N LYS A 86 23.56 -5.08 -7.72
CA LYS A 86 23.90 -3.65 -7.67
C LYS A 86 22.68 -2.78 -7.50
N ILE A 87 22.87 -1.63 -6.87
CA ILE A 87 21.92 -0.52 -6.79
C ILE A 87 22.50 0.64 -7.62
N ASN A 88 21.67 1.28 -8.44
CA ASN A 88 22.08 2.48 -9.15
C ASN A 88 22.29 3.62 -8.14
N LYS A 89 23.46 4.26 -8.17
CA LYS A 89 23.84 5.31 -7.23
C LYS A 89 22.97 6.58 -7.28
N ASP A 90 22.36 6.87 -8.43
CA ASP A 90 21.66 8.14 -8.68
C ASP A 90 20.14 7.99 -8.54
N PHE A 91 19.63 6.80 -8.90
CA PHE A 91 18.19 6.54 -9.02
C PHE A 91 17.72 5.27 -8.31
N GLY A 92 18.62 4.46 -7.75
CA GLY A 92 18.30 3.12 -7.24
C GLY A 92 17.84 3.07 -5.78
N TYR A 93 17.84 4.19 -5.06
CA TYR A 93 17.52 4.26 -3.64
C TYR A 93 16.82 5.57 -3.26
N LEU A 94 15.87 5.50 -2.33
CA LEU A 94 15.15 6.66 -1.83
C LEU A 94 14.64 6.45 -0.41
N GLU A 95 14.76 7.48 0.43
CA GLU A 95 14.25 7.50 1.80
C GLU A 95 12.88 8.18 1.88
N MET A 96 12.07 7.66 2.80
CA MET A 96 10.78 8.23 3.20
C MET A 96 11.01 9.28 4.29
N VAL A 97 10.21 10.34 4.32
CA VAL A 97 10.37 11.38 5.34
C VAL A 97 9.57 11.10 6.61
N GLU A 98 10.19 11.35 7.76
CA GLU A 98 9.49 11.48 9.04
C GLU A 98 8.73 12.81 9.07
N ILE A 99 7.43 12.74 9.35
CA ILE A 99 6.56 13.91 9.43
C ILE A 99 6.32 14.26 10.89
N PRO A 100 6.64 15.50 11.33
CA PRO A 100 6.35 15.92 12.68
C PRO A 100 4.84 16.11 12.87
N TYR A 101 4.35 15.72 14.05
CA TYR A 101 2.97 15.99 14.43
C TYR A 101 2.73 17.50 14.51
N SER A 102 1.64 17.98 13.90
CA SER A 102 1.13 19.33 14.15
C SER A 102 -0.38 19.37 13.97
N GLU A 103 -1.08 20.15 14.80
CA GLU A 103 -2.53 20.30 14.68
C GLU A 103 -2.93 20.96 13.34
N GLU A 104 -2.08 21.83 12.77
CA GLU A 104 -2.35 22.41 11.45
C GLU A 104 -2.28 21.35 10.34
N LEU A 105 -1.32 20.42 10.41
CA LEU A 105 -1.29 19.28 9.48
C LEU A 105 -2.57 18.46 9.57
N ILE A 106 -3.07 18.16 10.77
CA ILE A 106 -4.32 17.38 10.92
C ILE A 106 -5.52 18.13 10.31
N LYS A 107 -5.53 19.46 10.38
CA LYS A 107 -6.57 20.29 9.76
C LYS A 107 -6.47 20.30 8.23
N GLU A 108 -5.26 20.32 7.68
CA GLU A 108 -5.00 20.25 6.24
C GLU A 108 -5.20 18.84 5.66
N GLU A 109 -4.93 17.80 6.46
CA GLU A 109 -4.98 16.38 6.12
C GLU A 109 -5.85 15.61 7.14
N PRO A 110 -7.19 15.73 7.07
CA PRO A 110 -8.11 15.24 8.11
C PRO A 110 -8.10 13.73 8.33
N HIS A 111 -7.60 12.93 7.38
CA HIS A 111 -7.41 11.49 7.61
C HIS A 111 -6.44 11.22 8.76
N LEU A 112 -5.44 12.09 8.97
CA LEU A 112 -4.42 11.92 10.00
C LEU A 112 -4.95 12.08 11.43
N LYS A 113 -6.22 12.47 11.64
CA LYS A 113 -6.84 12.43 12.99
C LYS A 113 -6.84 11.02 13.61
N GLN A 114 -6.72 9.99 12.78
CA GLN A 114 -6.50 8.61 13.18
C GLN A 114 -5.21 8.47 14.02
N TRP A 115 -4.18 9.26 13.73
CA TRP A 115 -2.83 9.10 14.29
C TRP A 115 -2.84 9.16 15.81
N LYS A 116 -3.39 10.22 16.37
CA LYS A 116 -3.44 10.42 17.83
C LYS A 116 -4.32 9.40 18.54
N LYS A 117 -5.36 8.89 17.87
CA LYS A 117 -6.34 7.96 18.46
C LYS A 117 -5.86 6.51 18.42
N LEU A 118 -5.30 6.09 17.29
CA LEU A 118 -4.99 4.68 17.01
C LEU A 118 -3.50 4.37 17.21
N PHE A 119 -2.63 5.37 17.02
CA PHE A 119 -1.18 5.21 17.01
C PHE A 119 -0.50 6.30 17.85
N PRO A 120 -0.89 6.47 19.14
CA PRO A 120 -0.24 7.44 20.00
C PRO A 120 1.26 7.16 20.07
N ASP A 121 2.05 8.22 20.09
CA ASP A 121 3.52 8.20 20.23
C ASP A 121 4.30 7.55 19.07
N ARG A 122 3.61 7.06 18.04
CA ARG A 122 4.28 6.52 16.85
C ARG A 122 4.73 7.63 15.92
N LYS A 123 5.91 7.45 15.33
CA LYS A 123 6.39 8.30 14.24
C LYS A 123 5.58 8.07 12.97
N LEU A 124 5.23 9.15 12.28
CA LEU A 124 4.61 9.08 10.95
C LEU A 124 5.71 9.15 9.90
N PHE A 125 5.83 8.13 9.06
CA PHE A 125 6.58 8.21 7.81
C PHE A 125 5.63 8.22 6.63
N MET A 126 5.90 9.08 5.65
CA MET A 126 5.08 9.22 4.44
C MET A 126 5.93 8.95 3.19
N GLY A 127 5.58 9.47 2.04
CA GLY A 127 6.41 9.41 0.84
C GLY A 127 7.76 10.15 1.01
N PRO A 128 8.62 10.09 -0.02
CA PRO A 128 9.87 10.83 -0.04
C PRO A 128 9.64 12.35 -0.12
N ASN A 129 10.66 13.13 0.22
CA ASN A 129 10.59 14.59 0.05
C ASN A 129 10.52 14.94 -1.45
N PRO A 130 9.43 15.58 -1.91
CA PRO A 130 9.26 15.90 -3.32
C PRO A 130 10.27 16.92 -3.84
N ASN A 131 10.94 17.68 -2.97
CA ASN A 131 11.94 18.67 -3.35
C ASN A 131 13.33 18.07 -3.58
N THR A 132 13.58 16.85 -3.12
CA THR A 132 14.93 16.25 -3.13
C THR A 132 15.01 14.92 -3.84
N LYS A 133 13.87 14.28 -4.16
CA LYS A 133 13.86 13.02 -4.90
C LYS A 133 14.39 13.19 -6.33
N SER A 134 15.17 12.21 -6.80
CA SER A 134 15.77 12.23 -8.15
C SER A 134 14.75 12.17 -9.28
N ILE A 135 13.62 11.47 -9.06
CA ILE A 135 12.53 11.34 -10.05
C ILE A 135 11.38 12.25 -9.61
N PRO A 136 11.13 13.38 -10.30
CA PRO A 136 10.26 14.43 -9.77
C PRO A 136 8.78 14.08 -9.80
N ILE A 137 8.33 13.29 -10.80
CA ILE A 137 6.91 13.00 -11.01
C ILE A 137 6.44 11.87 -10.11
N HIS A 138 7.11 10.71 -10.18
CA HIS A 138 6.74 9.52 -9.40
C HIS A 138 7.63 9.32 -8.18
N ASN A 139 7.10 8.65 -7.16
CA ASN A 139 7.92 8.17 -6.04
C ASN A 139 8.50 6.81 -6.46
N ALA A 140 9.60 6.84 -7.22
CA ALA A 140 10.17 5.67 -7.84
C ALA A 140 11.68 5.60 -7.68
N VAL A 141 12.21 4.37 -7.73
CA VAL A 141 13.63 4.06 -7.87
C VAL A 141 13.82 3.01 -8.97
N LEU A 142 14.96 3.05 -9.64
CA LEU A 142 15.27 2.18 -10.78
C LEU A 142 16.74 1.75 -10.81
N THR A 143 16.95 0.47 -11.09
CA THR A 143 18.27 -0.10 -11.35
C THR A 143 18.16 -1.23 -12.38
N GLY A 144 18.86 -1.10 -13.51
CA GLY A 144 18.87 -2.12 -14.55
C GLY A 144 17.45 -2.44 -15.04
N ARG A 145 17.04 -3.70 -14.89
CA ARG A 145 15.71 -4.19 -15.26
C ARG A 145 14.63 -3.90 -14.20
N ALA A 146 15.01 -3.55 -12.97
CA ALA A 146 14.07 -3.40 -11.85
C ALA A 146 13.61 -1.93 -11.67
N GLY A 147 12.31 -1.77 -11.46
CA GLY A 147 11.69 -0.55 -10.94
C GLY A 147 10.94 -0.85 -9.65
N ASN A 148 11.00 0.09 -8.71
CA ASN A 148 10.22 0.04 -7.48
C ASN A 148 9.54 1.40 -7.27
N ASN A 149 8.23 1.44 -7.48
CA ASN A 149 7.42 2.64 -7.71
C ASN A 149 6.34 2.81 -6.63
N ASN A 150 5.77 4.01 -6.58
CA ASN A 150 4.71 4.45 -5.68
C ASN A 150 5.02 4.15 -4.21
N SER A 151 6.26 4.47 -3.80
CA SER A 151 6.76 4.17 -2.44
C SER A 151 6.61 2.69 -2.10
N GLY A 152 7.10 1.83 -3.00
CA GLY A 152 7.24 0.41 -2.76
C GLY A 152 6.04 -0.46 -3.12
N THR A 153 4.94 0.11 -3.61
CA THR A 153 3.68 -0.62 -3.82
C THR A 153 3.49 -1.15 -5.24
N GLU A 154 4.38 -0.78 -6.16
CA GLU A 154 4.36 -1.18 -7.56
C GLU A 154 5.77 -1.58 -7.98
N MET A 155 6.03 -2.86 -8.15
CA MET A 155 7.36 -3.34 -8.55
C MET A 155 7.31 -3.81 -10.00
N MET A 156 8.22 -3.31 -10.84
CA MET A 156 8.16 -3.45 -12.28
C MET A 156 9.43 -4.09 -12.83
N HIS A 157 9.27 -4.93 -13.84
CA HIS A 157 10.36 -5.41 -14.67
C HIS A 157 10.35 -4.67 -16.01
N TYR A 158 11.29 -3.74 -16.22
CA TYR A 158 11.26 -2.80 -17.35
C TYR A 158 11.49 -3.39 -18.75
N ILE A 159 11.99 -4.62 -18.87
CA ILE A 159 12.22 -5.23 -20.19
C ILE A 159 11.00 -5.96 -20.73
N ASN A 160 10.31 -6.75 -19.89
CA ASN A 160 9.09 -7.45 -20.27
C ASN A 160 7.82 -6.65 -19.94
N MET A 161 7.97 -5.49 -19.27
CA MET A 161 6.89 -4.58 -18.87
C MET A 161 5.87 -5.21 -17.90
N GLU A 162 6.26 -6.28 -17.22
CA GLU A 162 5.44 -6.93 -16.20
C GLU A 162 5.54 -6.15 -14.87
N GLU A 163 4.45 -6.14 -14.11
CA GLU A 163 4.32 -5.41 -12.85
C GLU A 163 3.74 -6.31 -11.76
N LEU A 164 4.10 -6.06 -10.51
CA LEU A 164 3.51 -6.63 -9.31
C LEU A 164 2.92 -5.52 -8.45
N LEU A 165 1.63 -5.62 -8.12
CA LEU A 165 1.04 -4.78 -7.08
C LEU A 165 1.30 -5.39 -5.70
N LEU A 166 1.86 -4.57 -4.82
CA LEU A 166 2.10 -4.86 -3.42
C LEU A 166 1.54 -3.74 -2.56
N PRO A 167 0.21 -3.63 -2.37
CA PRO A 167 -0.37 -2.65 -1.46
C PRO A 167 0.31 -2.72 -0.09
N ILE A 168 0.60 -1.57 0.53
CA ILE A 168 1.37 -1.57 1.79
C ILE A 168 0.73 -2.42 2.90
N SER A 169 -0.59 -2.52 2.96
CA SER A 169 -1.27 -3.37 3.94
C SER A 169 -0.80 -4.82 3.82
N GLY A 170 -0.66 -5.34 2.60
CA GLY A 170 -0.10 -6.68 2.36
C GLY A 170 1.36 -6.78 2.78
N GLN A 171 2.16 -5.75 2.54
CA GLN A 171 3.56 -5.71 2.97
C GLN A 171 3.70 -5.68 4.50
N VAL A 172 2.83 -4.95 5.20
CA VAL A 172 2.77 -4.94 6.67
C VAL A 172 2.41 -6.32 7.20
N GLU A 173 1.45 -7.02 6.59
CA GLU A 173 1.15 -8.41 6.95
C GLU A 173 2.34 -9.35 6.69
N ILE A 174 3.06 -9.17 5.57
CA ILE A 174 4.32 -9.87 5.32
C ILE A 174 5.31 -9.62 6.45
N MET A 175 5.49 -8.38 6.90
CA MET A 175 6.40 -8.09 8.01
C MET A 175 5.95 -8.75 9.32
N LYS A 176 4.65 -8.74 9.61
CA LYS A 176 4.02 -9.33 10.81
C LYS A 176 3.95 -10.86 10.81
N ASP A 177 4.28 -11.51 9.68
CA ASP A 177 4.06 -12.95 9.50
C ASP A 177 2.58 -13.34 9.58
N GLY A 178 1.72 -12.45 9.07
CA GLY A 178 0.27 -12.60 9.08
C GLY A 178 -0.26 -13.41 7.89
N LYS A 179 -1.38 -12.95 7.33
CA LYS A 179 -2.05 -13.60 6.18
C LYS A 179 -2.18 -12.65 5.01
N VAL A 180 -2.03 -13.21 3.82
CA VAL A 180 -2.09 -12.48 2.56
C VAL A 180 -2.94 -13.20 1.52
N GLU A 181 -3.48 -12.43 0.60
CA GLU A 181 -4.17 -12.90 -0.59
C GLU A 181 -3.32 -12.65 -1.82
N VAL A 182 -3.20 -13.67 -2.67
CA VAL A 182 -2.50 -13.60 -3.95
C VAL A 182 -3.48 -13.92 -5.07
N GLY A 183 -3.48 -13.12 -6.12
CA GLY A 183 -4.37 -13.28 -7.28
C GLY A 183 -4.11 -12.22 -8.35
N GLY A 184 -5.09 -12.00 -9.21
CA GLY A 184 -5.11 -10.85 -10.12
C GLY A 184 -5.78 -9.65 -9.47
N THR A 185 -5.39 -8.44 -9.84
CA THR A 185 -6.08 -7.21 -9.42
C THR A 185 -7.55 -7.16 -9.85
N GLY A 186 -7.88 -7.76 -11.00
CA GLY A 186 -9.23 -7.75 -11.55
C GLY A 186 -9.76 -6.32 -11.75
N TRP A 187 -11.08 -6.17 -11.71
CA TRP A 187 -11.73 -4.89 -11.98
C TRP A 187 -11.77 -3.94 -10.78
N THR A 188 -11.77 -4.47 -9.55
CA THR A 188 -12.00 -3.70 -8.33
C THR A 188 -10.70 -3.17 -7.71
N ILE A 189 -9.63 -3.97 -7.67
CA ILE A 189 -8.31 -3.53 -7.18
C ILE A 189 -7.51 -2.84 -8.27
N SER A 190 -7.99 -2.90 -9.52
CA SER A 190 -7.59 -1.96 -10.57
C SER A 190 -7.33 -0.60 -9.92
N VAL A 191 -6.06 -0.17 -9.95
CA VAL A 191 -5.69 1.15 -9.41
C VAL A 191 -6.58 2.21 -10.03
N GLY A 192 -7.13 1.95 -11.22
CA GLY A 192 -8.16 2.72 -11.93
C GLY A 192 -9.27 3.29 -11.06
N ILE A 193 -9.73 2.60 -10.01
CA ILE A 193 -10.63 3.20 -9.02
C ILE A 193 -9.81 4.08 -8.06
N GLY A 194 -9.43 5.25 -8.54
CA GLY A 194 -8.41 6.12 -7.95
C GLY A 194 -8.91 6.94 -6.76
N MET A 195 -9.59 6.32 -5.79
CA MET A 195 -10.09 7.00 -4.60
C MET A 195 -8.95 7.25 -3.62
N VAL A 196 -8.40 8.46 -3.66
CA VAL A 196 -7.17 8.80 -2.94
C VAL A 196 -7.37 9.97 -2.00
N VAL A 197 -6.43 10.13 -1.07
CA VAL A 197 -6.33 11.29 -0.18
C VAL A 197 -5.22 12.24 -0.64
N GLY A 198 -5.38 13.52 -0.31
CA GLY A 198 -4.36 14.53 -0.55
C GLY A 198 -3.36 14.59 0.58
N GLU A 199 -2.08 14.39 0.26
CA GLU A 199 -0.99 14.41 1.24
C GLU A 199 0.16 15.27 0.72
N GLU A 200 0.75 16.12 1.57
CA GLU A 200 1.90 16.95 1.17
C GLU A 200 3.09 16.08 0.75
N TYR A 201 3.33 15.04 1.55
CA TYR A 201 4.34 14.03 1.32
C TYR A 201 3.70 12.71 0.90
N GLY A 202 2.66 12.74 0.07
CA GLY A 202 1.92 11.53 -0.27
C GLY A 202 2.78 10.43 -0.89
N ARG A 203 2.44 9.18 -0.55
CA ARG A 203 3.20 7.99 -0.98
C ARG A 203 3.10 7.70 -2.47
N ILE A 204 1.99 8.07 -3.10
CA ILE A 204 1.80 7.92 -4.54
C ILE A 204 2.12 9.26 -5.23
N VAL A 205 1.45 10.33 -4.79
CA VAL A 205 1.64 11.68 -5.31
C VAL A 205 1.76 12.70 -4.16
N PRO A 206 2.73 13.62 -4.21
CA PRO A 206 2.91 14.65 -3.19
C PRO A 206 2.05 15.89 -3.48
N ARG A 207 2.15 16.91 -2.62
CA ARG A 207 1.56 18.26 -2.77
C ARG A 207 0.04 18.33 -2.73
N ARG A 208 -0.61 17.36 -2.08
CA ARG A 208 -2.08 17.35 -1.88
C ARG A 208 -2.84 17.59 -3.19
N GLN A 209 -2.31 17.03 -4.29
CA GLN A 209 -2.86 17.23 -5.63
C GLN A 209 -4.34 16.81 -5.70
N TRP A 210 -4.70 15.78 -4.94
CA TRP A 210 -6.04 15.23 -4.89
C TRP A 210 -6.74 15.56 -3.58
N LYS A 211 -8.07 15.64 -3.64
CA LYS A 211 -8.93 15.77 -2.47
C LYS A 211 -9.74 14.50 -2.33
N CYS A 212 -10.08 14.14 -1.10
CA CYS A 212 -11.07 13.09 -0.84
C CYS A 212 -12.34 13.38 -1.64
N GLY A 213 -12.96 12.34 -2.20
CA GLY A 213 -14.14 12.45 -3.06
C GLY A 213 -13.83 12.62 -4.54
N LYS A 214 -12.57 12.86 -4.92
CA LYS A 214 -12.11 12.84 -6.32
C LYS A 214 -11.57 11.47 -6.72
N THR A 215 -11.46 11.25 -8.02
CA THR A 215 -10.65 10.18 -8.61
C THR A 215 -9.34 10.72 -9.18
N ALA A 216 -8.24 9.99 -8.96
CA ALA A 216 -6.94 10.26 -9.54
C ALA A 216 -6.81 9.90 -11.04
N HIS A 217 -7.63 8.98 -11.55
CA HIS A 217 -7.52 8.49 -12.93
C HIS A 217 -8.43 9.21 -13.91
N ASN A 218 -9.61 9.64 -13.44
CA ASN A 218 -10.60 10.33 -14.25
C ASN A 218 -10.93 9.61 -15.57
N SER A 219 -11.00 8.27 -15.51
CA SER A 219 -11.13 7.35 -16.65
C SER A 219 -12.56 6.81 -16.83
N GLY A 220 -13.49 7.17 -15.95
CA GLY A 220 -14.90 6.78 -16.03
C GLY A 220 -15.07 5.26 -16.11
N GLU A 221 -15.85 4.78 -17.07
CA GLU A 221 -16.12 3.34 -17.22
C GLU A 221 -14.89 2.48 -17.54
N TYR A 222 -13.83 3.07 -18.07
CA TYR A 222 -12.59 2.37 -18.42
C TYR A 222 -11.68 2.14 -17.21
N ALA A 223 -11.95 2.80 -16.08
CA ALA A 223 -11.18 2.67 -14.85
C ALA A 223 -11.03 1.19 -14.43
N LYS A 224 -12.09 0.39 -14.55
CA LYS A 224 -12.04 -1.05 -14.21
C LYS A 224 -11.03 -1.88 -15.01
N PHE A 225 -10.56 -1.41 -16.17
CA PHE A 225 -9.58 -2.13 -16.98
C PHE A 225 -8.13 -1.77 -16.64
N LEU A 226 -7.89 -0.61 -16.02
CA LEU A 226 -6.55 -0.13 -15.70
C LEU A 226 -5.83 -1.12 -14.78
N LYS A 227 -4.70 -1.68 -15.20
CA LYS A 227 -3.95 -2.66 -14.41
C LYS A 227 -4.75 -3.92 -13.98
N SER A 228 -5.87 -4.24 -14.62
CA SER A 228 -6.75 -5.36 -14.21
C SER A 228 -6.18 -6.77 -14.35
N HIS A 229 -5.04 -6.90 -15.02
CA HIS A 229 -4.34 -8.15 -15.29
C HIS A 229 -3.10 -8.34 -14.40
N ILE A 230 -2.75 -7.34 -13.60
CA ILE A 230 -1.50 -7.37 -12.83
C ILE A 230 -1.62 -8.33 -11.65
N PRO A 231 -0.60 -9.17 -11.37
CA PRO A 231 -0.54 -9.95 -10.15
C PRO A 231 -0.51 -9.03 -8.93
N VAL A 232 -1.21 -9.42 -7.87
CA VAL A 232 -1.27 -8.68 -6.61
C VAL A 232 -1.04 -9.59 -5.42
N ILE A 233 -0.29 -9.08 -4.44
CA ILE A 233 -0.18 -9.67 -3.10
C ILE A 233 -0.71 -8.62 -2.10
N ALA A 234 -1.91 -8.82 -1.58
CA ALA A 234 -2.56 -7.91 -0.63
C ALA A 234 -2.74 -8.55 0.74
N ALA A 235 -3.09 -7.75 1.74
CA ALA A 235 -3.48 -8.26 3.06
C ALA A 235 -4.76 -9.09 2.97
N ASP A 236 -4.93 -10.05 3.88
CA ASP A 236 -6.22 -10.70 4.07
C ASP A 236 -7.31 -9.65 4.33
N LYS A 237 -8.49 -9.86 3.74
CA LYS A 237 -9.62 -8.95 3.87
C LYS A 237 -10.03 -8.72 5.33
N SER A 238 -9.79 -9.67 6.24
CA SER A 238 -10.03 -9.47 7.68
C SER A 238 -9.15 -8.36 8.27
N GLU A 239 -7.89 -8.27 7.85
CA GLU A 239 -6.95 -7.24 8.32
C GLU A 239 -7.22 -5.89 7.67
N LEU A 240 -7.64 -5.89 6.40
CA LEU A 240 -8.17 -4.70 5.73
C LEU A 240 -9.41 -4.18 6.46
N ALA A 241 -10.35 -5.07 6.81
CA ALA A 241 -11.58 -4.73 7.52
C ALA A 241 -11.27 -4.06 8.86
N LYS A 242 -10.42 -4.67 9.69
CA LYS A 242 -9.99 -4.11 10.98
C LYS A 242 -9.46 -2.68 10.84
N SER A 243 -8.56 -2.46 9.88
CA SER A 243 -7.95 -1.14 9.65
C SER A 243 -8.99 -0.08 9.25
N MET A 244 -9.91 -0.44 8.36
CA MET A 244 -10.97 0.46 7.91
C MET A 244 -12.02 0.73 8.99
N ILE A 245 -12.43 -0.29 9.75
CA ILE A 245 -13.33 -0.15 10.90
C ILE A 245 -12.72 0.81 11.93
N ASN A 246 -11.44 0.63 12.28
CA ASN A 246 -10.73 1.50 13.21
C ASN A 246 -10.72 2.96 12.72
N ALA A 247 -10.48 3.19 11.43
CA ALA A 247 -10.53 4.54 10.85
C ALA A 247 -11.92 5.17 10.96
N LEU A 248 -12.96 4.40 10.63
CA LEU A 248 -14.35 4.82 10.72
C LEU A 248 -14.77 5.13 12.17
N GLN A 249 -14.40 4.28 13.13
CA GLN A 249 -14.64 4.48 14.56
C GLN A 249 -13.82 5.65 15.14
N ALA A 250 -12.65 5.93 14.58
CA ALA A 250 -11.89 7.16 14.86
C ALA A 250 -12.60 8.43 14.34
N GLY A 251 -13.71 8.27 13.61
CA GLY A 251 -14.58 9.33 13.13
C GLY A 251 -14.23 9.81 11.73
N ALA A 252 -13.44 9.04 10.95
CA ALA A 252 -13.20 9.34 9.54
C ALA A 252 -14.46 9.12 8.71
N VAL A 253 -14.75 10.04 7.80
CA VAL A 253 -15.90 9.98 6.90
C VAL A 253 -15.42 9.67 5.48
N PRO A 254 -15.89 8.58 4.85
CA PRO A 254 -15.58 8.26 3.46
C PRO A 254 -15.98 9.39 2.51
N GLY A 255 -15.11 9.70 1.56
CA GLY A 255 -15.34 10.77 0.59
C GLY A 255 -15.01 12.17 1.11
N ARG A 256 -14.84 12.38 2.42
CA ARG A 256 -14.45 13.68 3.01
C ARG A 256 -13.09 13.63 3.68
N ASP A 257 -12.91 12.69 4.59
CA ASP A 257 -11.68 12.57 5.38
C ASP A 257 -10.77 11.50 4.80
N ILE A 258 -11.34 10.38 4.34
CA ILE A 258 -10.63 9.24 3.74
C ILE A 258 -11.19 8.92 2.34
N GLY A 259 -10.44 8.15 1.55
CA GLY A 259 -10.85 7.70 0.22
C GLY A 259 -12.16 6.90 0.25
N ALA A 260 -13.03 7.14 -0.72
CA ALA A 260 -14.31 6.44 -0.89
C ALA A 260 -14.16 5.20 -1.80
N SER A 261 -13.13 4.38 -1.58
CA SER A 261 -12.93 3.17 -2.38
C SER A 261 -14.04 2.13 -2.15
N PRO A 262 -14.25 1.18 -3.09
CA PRO A 262 -15.24 0.12 -2.93
C PRO A 262 -15.13 -0.64 -1.61
N SER A 263 -13.92 -0.91 -1.12
CA SER A 263 -13.70 -1.60 0.16
C SER A 263 -14.15 -0.77 1.36
N VAL A 264 -13.78 0.52 1.41
CA VAL A 264 -14.20 1.44 2.48
C VAL A 264 -15.72 1.63 2.47
N LEU A 265 -16.32 1.82 1.29
CA LEU A 265 -17.77 1.99 1.16
C LEU A 265 -18.54 0.74 1.55
N SER A 266 -18.03 -0.46 1.23
CA SER A 266 -18.67 -1.73 1.61
C SER A 266 -18.80 -1.87 3.13
N ILE A 267 -17.73 -1.55 3.86
CA ILE A 267 -17.73 -1.58 5.33
C ILE A 267 -18.62 -0.47 5.91
N ALA A 268 -18.47 0.76 5.43
CA ALA A 268 -19.21 1.91 5.97
C ALA A 268 -20.73 1.71 5.91
N ARG A 269 -21.24 1.07 4.85
CA ARG A 269 -22.67 0.76 4.69
C ARG A 269 -23.19 -0.20 5.77
N HIS A 270 -22.44 -1.27 6.06
CA HIS A 270 -22.79 -2.21 7.13
C HIS A 270 -22.67 -1.60 8.53
N MET A 271 -21.79 -0.62 8.72
CA MET A 271 -21.67 0.15 9.97
C MET A 271 -22.65 1.33 10.07
N LYS A 272 -23.53 1.52 9.08
CA LYS A 272 -24.46 2.68 8.99
C LYS A 272 -23.77 4.05 9.02
N ILE A 273 -22.50 4.10 8.63
CA ILE A 273 -21.73 5.34 8.52
C ILE A 273 -21.94 5.92 7.12
N LYS A 274 -22.53 7.11 7.06
CA LYS A 274 -22.82 7.78 5.79
C LYS A 274 -21.53 8.39 5.21
N PRO A 275 -21.17 8.05 3.95
CA PRO A 275 -20.20 8.83 3.20
C PRO A 275 -20.66 10.28 3.03
N ASP A 276 -19.72 11.16 2.73
CA ASP A 276 -20.05 12.52 2.30
C ASP A 276 -20.45 12.51 0.82
N TYR A 277 -21.73 12.25 0.57
CA TYR A 277 -22.27 12.08 -0.78
C TYR A 277 -22.05 13.29 -1.67
N GLU A 278 -22.05 14.49 -1.09
CA GLU A 278 -21.97 15.77 -1.80
C GLU A 278 -20.52 16.13 -2.14
N ASN A 279 -19.55 15.63 -1.36
CA ASN A 279 -18.12 15.84 -1.65
C ASN A 279 -17.55 14.84 -2.66
N ILE A 280 -18.21 13.69 -2.88
CA ILE A 280 -17.82 12.76 -3.95
C ILE A 280 -18.26 13.33 -5.31
N GLU A 281 -17.31 13.53 -6.22
CA GLU A 281 -17.55 14.14 -7.53
C GLU A 281 -18.18 13.14 -8.52
N GLU A 282 -18.92 13.65 -9.52
CA GLU A 282 -19.63 12.79 -10.50
C GLU A 282 -18.71 11.85 -11.28
N ASN A 283 -17.48 12.28 -11.59
CA ASN A 283 -16.48 11.43 -12.24
C ASN A 283 -15.99 10.29 -11.32
N ALA A 284 -15.86 10.54 -10.01
CA ALA A 284 -15.55 9.50 -9.04
C ALA A 284 -16.71 8.50 -8.92
N TYR A 285 -17.96 8.98 -8.91
CA TYR A 285 -19.12 8.09 -8.97
C TYR A 285 -19.16 7.26 -10.27
N ALA A 286 -18.79 7.84 -11.42
CA ALA A 286 -18.75 7.11 -12.68
C ALA A 286 -17.74 5.94 -12.64
N GLU A 287 -16.58 6.15 -12.02
CA GLU A 287 -15.60 5.07 -11.82
C GLU A 287 -16.10 4.02 -10.83
N LEU A 288 -16.67 4.42 -9.68
CA LEU A 288 -17.25 3.48 -8.72
C LEU A 288 -18.36 2.62 -9.36
N ALA A 289 -19.21 3.24 -10.18
CA ALA A 289 -20.28 2.54 -10.89
C ALA A 289 -19.72 1.51 -11.89
N SER A 290 -18.54 1.72 -12.46
CA SER A 290 -17.91 0.79 -13.41
C SER A 290 -17.62 -0.59 -12.81
N VAL A 291 -17.51 -0.67 -11.48
CA VAL A 291 -17.28 -1.91 -10.70
C VAL A 291 -18.50 -2.30 -9.84
N GLY A 292 -19.68 -1.75 -10.14
CA GLY A 292 -20.93 -2.07 -9.46
C GLY A 292 -21.20 -1.28 -8.17
N CYS A 293 -20.32 -0.35 -7.78
CA CYS A 293 -20.50 0.53 -6.63
C CYS A 293 -21.28 1.80 -7.03
N THR A 294 -22.53 1.64 -7.49
CA THR A 294 -23.35 2.79 -7.94
C THR A 294 -23.86 3.64 -6.79
N LYS A 295 -24.37 4.86 -7.05
CA LYS A 295 -25.00 5.70 -6.02
C LYS A 295 -26.15 4.99 -5.31
N GLU A 296 -26.96 4.24 -6.06
CA GLU A 296 -28.06 3.44 -5.55
C GLU A 296 -27.55 2.32 -4.65
N TRP A 297 -26.49 1.63 -5.07
CA TRP A 297 -25.83 0.62 -4.25
C TRP A 297 -25.32 1.25 -2.96
N ILE A 298 -24.60 2.39 -3.00
CA ILE A 298 -24.05 3.03 -1.81
C ILE A 298 -25.16 3.41 -0.82
N LYS A 299 -26.29 3.93 -1.32
CA LYS A 299 -27.43 4.38 -0.51
C LYS A 299 -28.40 3.27 -0.11
N ALA A 300 -28.30 2.09 -0.72
CA ALA A 300 -29.20 0.98 -0.43
C ALA A 300 -29.04 0.52 1.01
N ASP A 301 -30.17 0.30 1.67
CA ASP A 301 -30.20 -0.24 3.02
C ASP A 301 -29.72 -1.70 3.02
N VAL A 302 -28.84 -2.01 3.96
CA VAL A 302 -28.24 -3.34 4.16
C VAL A 302 -28.39 -3.73 5.62
N GLU A 303 -28.14 -4.98 5.95
CA GLU A 303 -28.02 -5.40 7.34
C GLU A 303 -26.95 -4.58 8.07
N GLU A 304 -27.28 -4.09 9.28
CA GLU A 304 -26.29 -3.51 10.18
C GLU A 304 -25.49 -4.63 10.82
N LEU A 305 -24.17 -4.55 10.76
CA LEU A 305 -23.27 -5.56 11.31
C LEU A 305 -22.35 -4.94 12.35
N THR A 306 -22.05 -5.73 13.38
CA THR A 306 -21.00 -5.39 14.34
C THR A 306 -19.62 -5.44 13.68
N PRO A 307 -18.61 -4.74 14.25
CA PRO A 307 -17.22 -4.85 13.81
C PRO A 307 -16.73 -6.29 13.65
N GLU A 308 -17.04 -7.15 14.62
CA GLU A 308 -16.63 -8.55 14.64
C GLU A 308 -17.26 -9.34 13.49
N GLU A 309 -18.56 -9.16 13.24
CA GLU A 309 -19.25 -9.79 12.11
C GLU A 309 -18.70 -9.32 10.76
N ILE A 310 -18.37 -8.04 10.62
CA ILE A 310 -17.76 -7.51 9.39
C ILE A 310 -16.40 -8.15 9.14
N ILE A 311 -15.58 -8.34 10.19
CA ILE A 311 -14.26 -8.97 10.08
C ILE A 311 -14.40 -10.45 9.70
N GLU A 312 -15.33 -11.18 10.32
CA GLU A 312 -15.60 -12.58 10.01
C GLU A 312 -16.10 -12.76 8.57
N ARG A 313 -16.98 -11.86 8.12
CA ARG A 313 -17.58 -11.85 6.78
C ARG A 313 -16.79 -11.00 5.78
N ALA A 314 -15.55 -10.60 6.10
CA ALA A 314 -14.80 -9.64 5.28
C ALA A 314 -14.62 -10.11 3.83
N HIS A 315 -14.50 -11.42 3.62
CA HIS A 315 -14.36 -12.03 2.29
C HIS A 315 -15.62 -11.96 1.43
N GLU A 316 -16.79 -11.91 2.06
CA GLU A 316 -18.10 -11.70 1.43
C GLU A 316 -18.36 -10.22 1.15
N ILE A 317 -17.99 -9.36 2.10
CA ILE A 317 -18.35 -7.92 2.09
C ILE A 317 -17.41 -7.11 1.20
N ILE A 318 -16.11 -7.35 1.29
CA ILE A 318 -15.10 -6.51 0.64
C ILE A 318 -14.85 -7.04 -0.78
N PRO A 319 -15.19 -6.28 -1.83
CA PRO A 319 -14.83 -6.66 -3.19
C PRO A 319 -13.32 -6.52 -3.39
N GLY A 320 -12.72 -7.26 -4.32
CA GLY A 320 -11.26 -7.19 -4.46
C GLY A 320 -10.66 -8.12 -5.50
N ILE A 321 -9.66 -8.88 -5.06
CA ILE A 321 -8.77 -9.71 -5.88
C ILE A 321 -9.58 -10.69 -6.73
N ASP A 322 -9.19 -10.82 -7.99
CA ASP A 322 -9.69 -11.85 -8.90
C ASP A 322 -8.96 -13.18 -8.67
N ASN A 323 -9.74 -14.26 -8.60
CA ASN A 323 -9.27 -15.61 -8.27
C ASN A 323 -8.33 -15.68 -7.05
N PRO A 324 -8.74 -15.14 -5.88
CA PRO A 324 -7.86 -15.02 -4.72
C PRO A 324 -7.51 -16.39 -4.13
N ARG A 325 -6.24 -16.55 -3.78
CA ARG A 325 -5.73 -17.64 -2.94
C ARG A 325 -5.16 -17.04 -1.66
N ARG A 326 -5.57 -17.60 -0.51
CA ARG A 326 -5.13 -17.16 0.82
C ARG A 326 -3.94 -17.98 1.28
N PHE A 327 -2.94 -17.31 1.85
CA PHE A 327 -1.73 -17.94 2.36
C PHE A 327 -1.39 -17.38 3.74
N ASN A 328 -0.78 -18.21 4.59
CA ASN A 328 0.06 -17.65 5.64
C ASN A 328 1.34 -17.14 4.98
N VAL A 329 1.90 -16.05 5.50
CA VAL A 329 3.13 -15.47 4.94
C VAL A 329 4.26 -16.49 4.89
N SER A 330 4.40 -17.33 5.92
CA SER A 330 5.40 -18.39 5.99
C SER A 330 5.30 -19.46 4.89
N ASP A 331 4.16 -19.58 4.21
CA ASP A 331 3.97 -20.53 3.11
C ASP A 331 4.58 -20.03 1.79
N ILE A 332 4.77 -18.70 1.64
CA ILE A 332 5.16 -18.08 0.37
C ILE A 332 6.37 -17.14 0.47
N VAL A 333 6.77 -16.77 1.69
CA VAL A 333 7.89 -15.86 1.95
C VAL A 333 9.06 -16.62 2.56
N GLN A 334 10.22 -16.49 1.95
CA GLN A 334 11.46 -17.07 2.47
C GLN A 334 12.12 -16.10 3.46
N VAL A 335 12.75 -16.64 4.49
CA VAL A 335 13.58 -15.89 5.43
C VAL A 335 15.04 -16.18 5.14
N ASN A 336 15.78 -15.15 4.74
CA ASN A 336 17.19 -15.25 4.40
C ASN A 336 18.04 -14.38 5.32
N TYR A 337 19.35 -14.61 5.25
CA TYR A 337 20.36 -13.93 6.05
C TYR A 337 21.54 -13.52 5.17
N VAL A 338 22.08 -12.33 5.41
CA VAL A 338 23.35 -11.88 4.82
C VAL A 338 24.35 -11.56 5.94
N GLU A 339 25.61 -11.96 5.75
CA GLU A 339 26.69 -11.65 6.69
C GLU A 339 27.00 -10.14 6.67
N VAL A 340 27.16 -9.55 7.86
CA VAL A 340 27.39 -8.10 8.05
C VAL A 340 28.83 -7.78 8.33
#